data_AF-A0A9Q2QFG8-F1
#
_entry.id   AF-A0A9Q2QFG8-F1
#
_cell.length_a   1.000
_cell.length_b   1.000
_cell.length_c   1.000
_cell.angle_alpha   90.00
_cell.angle_beta   90.00
_cell.angle_gamma   90.00
#
_symmetry.space_group_name_H-M   'P 1'
#
loop_
_entity.id
_entity.type
_entity.pdbx_description
1 polymer ?
#
loop_
_entity_poly.entity_id
_entity_poly.type
_entity_poly.pdbx_seq_one_letter_code
_entity_poly.pdbx_strand_id
1 'polypeptide(L)'
;MKSSKREWRGIHHSWSFSPQTFRWSGEMISGINFLPIATNMRAWMLQQGQLSLMSFEHSREKGGLTNPYTKSGITLSLIMASVIDHSYAYAQNIETSHNALDSEIERLRIYNELLLYSARLIEVVVKQLLYCTQIP
;
A
#
# COMPACT_ATOMS: atom_id res chain seq x y z
N MET A 1 -22.09 -44.76 -20.72
CA MET A 1 -21.62 -43.38 -20.96
C MET A 1 -20.72 -42.97 -19.81
N LYS A 2 -19.39 -42.88 -20.03
CA LYS A 2 -18.48 -42.26 -19.05
C LYS A 2 -18.68 -40.75 -19.14
N SER A 3 -19.09 -40.09 -18.06
CA SER A 3 -19.16 -38.63 -18.03
C SER A 3 -17.72 -38.08 -18.11
N SER A 4 -17.46 -37.18 -19.06
CA SER A 4 -16.19 -36.47 -19.11
C SER A 4 -16.11 -35.58 -17.87
N LYS A 5 -15.22 -35.91 -16.93
CA LYS A 5 -14.87 -34.98 -15.86
C LYS A 5 -14.39 -33.68 -16.51
N ARG A 6 -15.11 -32.58 -16.27
CA ARG A 6 -14.70 -31.24 -16.70
C ARG A 6 -13.32 -30.97 -16.12
N GLU A 7 -12.30 -30.88 -16.97
CA GLU A 7 -10.95 -30.54 -16.55
C GLU A 7 -10.93 -29.06 -16.13
N TRP A 8 -11.01 -28.81 -14.83
CA TRP A 8 -10.73 -27.49 -14.26
C TRP A 8 -9.22 -27.25 -14.29
N ARG A 9 -8.65 -27.01 -15.47
CA ARG A 9 -7.24 -26.61 -15.60
C ARG A 9 -7.14 -25.09 -15.62
N GLY A 10 -7.13 -24.48 -14.43
CA GLY A 10 -6.42 -23.21 -14.27
C GLY A 10 -4.92 -23.53 -14.31
N ILE A 11 -4.31 -23.51 -15.48
CA ILE A 11 -2.87 -23.71 -15.60
C ILE A 11 -2.20 -22.50 -14.95
N HIS A 12 -1.46 -22.71 -13.86
CA HIS A 12 -0.57 -21.67 -13.35
C HIS A 12 0.49 -21.39 -14.43
N HIS A 13 0.43 -20.21 -15.02
CA HIS A 13 1.48 -19.75 -15.93
C HIS A 13 2.80 -19.64 -15.16
N SER A 14 3.90 -20.04 -15.79
CA SER A 14 5.23 -19.68 -15.29
C SER A 14 5.31 -18.16 -15.20
N TRP A 15 5.97 -17.64 -14.17
CA TRP A 15 6.20 -16.20 -14.03
C TRP A 15 7.68 -15.97 -13.74
N SER A 16 8.15 -14.77 -14.08
CA SER A 16 9.52 -14.33 -13.79
C SER A 16 9.51 -12.91 -13.25
N PHE A 17 10.61 -12.47 -12.64
CA PHE A 17 10.79 -11.07 -12.33
C PHE A 17 10.98 -10.27 -13.61
N SER A 18 10.20 -9.21 -13.76
CA SER A 18 10.42 -8.22 -14.80
C SER A 18 11.75 -7.48 -14.55
N PRO A 19 12.44 -6.96 -15.59
CA PRO A 19 13.56 -6.03 -15.40
C PRO A 19 13.22 -4.82 -14.52
N GLN A 20 11.94 -4.43 -14.48
CA GLN A 20 11.42 -3.37 -13.62
C GLN A 20 11.31 -3.77 -12.15
N THR A 21 11.67 -5.01 -11.77
CA THR A 21 11.86 -5.41 -10.36
C THR A 21 13.04 -4.71 -9.73
N PHE A 22 14.02 -4.29 -10.53
CA PHE A 22 15.22 -3.63 -10.06
C PHE A 22 15.23 -2.15 -10.42
N ARG A 23 15.87 -1.36 -9.56
CA ARG A 23 16.23 0.03 -9.82
C ARG A 23 17.62 0.01 -10.45
N TRP A 24 17.79 0.75 -11.55
CA TRP A 24 19.03 0.74 -12.32
C TRP A 24 19.73 2.09 -12.19
N SER A 25 21.05 2.06 -12.08
CA SER A 25 21.94 3.22 -12.16
C SER A 25 22.97 2.94 -13.24
N GLY A 26 22.67 3.37 -14.47
CA GLY A 26 23.37 2.86 -15.66
C GLY A 26 23.11 1.36 -15.83
N GLU A 27 24.18 0.58 -15.95
CA GLU A 27 24.11 -0.89 -16.12
C GLU A 27 24.10 -1.65 -14.78
N MET A 28 24.20 -0.94 -13.64
CA MET A 28 24.26 -1.56 -12.32
C MET A 28 22.91 -1.56 -11.60
N ILE A 29 22.63 -2.65 -10.87
CA ILE A 29 21.46 -2.74 -9.99
C ILE A 29 21.74 -1.93 -8.72
N SER A 30 20.91 -0.92 -8.49
CA SER A 30 20.94 -0.06 -7.30
C SER A 30 20.00 -0.53 -6.18
N GLY A 31 19.12 -1.50 -6.47
CA GLY A 31 18.28 -2.16 -5.48
C GLY A 31 16.95 -2.64 -6.06
N ILE A 32 16.00 -2.99 -5.17
CA ILE A 32 14.68 -3.47 -5.56
C ILE A 32 13.75 -2.28 -5.80
N ASN A 33 12.94 -2.36 -6.86
CA ASN A 33 11.94 -1.38 -7.26
C ASN A 33 10.56 -1.68 -6.67
N PHE A 34 10.56 -2.05 -5.40
CA PHE A 34 9.38 -2.33 -4.62
C PHE A 34 9.51 -1.55 -3.32
N LEU A 35 8.49 -0.77 -2.97
CA LEU A 35 8.51 0.00 -1.73
C LEU A 35 7.93 -0.86 -0.62
N PRO A 36 8.67 -1.13 0.48
CA PRO A 36 8.17 -1.93 1.59
C PRO A 36 7.19 -1.14 2.46
N ILE A 37 5.97 -0.90 1.94
CA ILE A 37 4.90 -0.15 2.60
C ILE A 37 4.59 -0.74 3.98
N ALA A 38 4.39 -2.06 4.05
CA ALA A 38 4.02 -2.74 5.29
C ALA A 38 5.08 -2.60 6.39
N THR A 39 6.37 -2.65 6.04
CA THR A 39 7.48 -2.48 6.99
C THR A 39 7.50 -1.05 7.55
N ASN A 40 7.35 -0.05 6.68
CA ASN A 40 7.34 1.35 7.09
C ASN A 40 6.12 1.66 7.97
N MET A 41 4.94 1.16 7.59
CA MET A 41 3.73 1.30 8.42
C MET A 41 3.88 0.58 9.75
N ARG A 42 4.47 -0.61 9.79
CA ARG A 42 4.76 -1.33 11.04
C ARG A 42 5.69 -0.52 11.94
N ALA A 43 6.79 0.01 11.40
CA ALA A 43 7.72 0.83 12.15
C ALA A 43 7.03 2.07 12.72
N TRP A 44 6.18 2.72 11.92
CA TRP A 44 5.36 3.85 12.37
C TRP A 44 4.36 3.46 13.49
N MET A 45 3.62 2.36 13.33
CA MET A 45 2.68 1.87 14.36
C MET A 45 3.37 1.52 15.68
N LEU A 46 4.61 1.03 15.61
CA LEU A 46 5.44 0.75 16.79
C LEU A 46 6.14 1.99 17.35
N GLN A 47 5.91 3.18 16.77
CA GLN A 47 6.58 4.43 17.14
C GLN A 47 8.12 4.36 16.99
N GLN A 48 8.60 3.52 16.08
CA GLN A 48 10.03 3.29 15.79
C GLN A 48 10.51 4.07 14.56
N GLY A 49 9.66 4.90 13.97
CA GLY A 49 9.97 5.69 12.77
C GLY A 49 8.82 6.61 12.38
N GLN A 50 9.02 7.35 11.29
CA GLN A 50 8.02 8.27 10.73
C GLN A 50 7.71 7.89 9.29
N LEU A 51 6.47 8.12 8.87
CA LEU A 51 6.11 8.09 7.46
C LEU A 51 6.47 9.44 6.85
N SER A 52 7.15 9.44 5.71
CA SER A 52 7.54 10.65 5.01
C SER A 52 7.00 10.67 3.59
N LEU A 53 6.72 11.87 3.08
CA LEU A 53 6.52 12.06 1.65
C LEU A 53 7.77 11.64 0.88
N MET A 54 7.58 11.15 -0.34
CA MET A 54 8.70 10.86 -1.23
C MET A 54 9.40 12.17 -1.58
N SER A 55 10.70 12.29 -1.27
CA SER A 55 11.46 13.44 -1.77
C SER A 55 11.68 13.30 -3.29
N PHE A 56 11.62 14.43 -4.00
CA PHE A 56 11.88 14.50 -5.44
C PHE A 56 13.34 14.16 -5.81
N GLU A 57 14.24 13.97 -4.84
CA GLU A 57 15.68 13.73 -5.07
C GLU A 57 16.01 12.32 -5.58
N HIS A 58 15.01 11.44 -5.68
CA HIS A 58 15.15 10.11 -6.28
C HIS A 58 14.94 10.17 -7.79
N SER A 59 15.71 11.01 -8.51
CA SER A 59 15.65 11.02 -9.97
C SER A 59 15.92 9.60 -10.50
N ARG A 60 15.19 9.21 -11.56
CA ARG A 60 15.37 7.88 -12.19
C ARG A 60 16.83 7.60 -12.55
N GLU A 61 17.61 8.65 -12.81
CA GLU A 61 19.02 8.62 -13.18
C GLU A 61 19.96 8.20 -12.04
N LYS A 62 19.56 8.32 -10.77
CA LYS A 62 20.35 7.91 -9.60
C LYS A 62 19.81 6.63 -8.94
N GLY A 63 19.14 5.77 -9.70
CA GLY A 63 18.55 4.55 -9.15
C GLY A 63 17.34 4.81 -8.25
N GLY A 64 16.56 5.86 -8.52
CA GLY A 64 15.29 6.13 -7.83
C GLY A 64 14.25 5.01 -8.01
N LEU A 65 13.19 5.03 -7.20
CA LEU A 65 12.05 4.12 -7.38
C LEU A 65 11.35 4.45 -8.70
N THR A 66 11.25 3.49 -9.61
CA THR A 66 10.64 3.62 -10.93
C THR A 66 9.24 3.02 -11.00
N ASN A 67 8.83 2.25 -10.00
CA ASN A 67 7.51 1.63 -9.92
C ASN A 67 6.42 2.72 -9.85
N PRO A 68 5.49 2.77 -10.82
CA PRO A 68 4.52 3.86 -10.95
C PRO A 68 3.55 3.94 -9.77
N TYR A 69 3.38 2.85 -9.02
CA TYR A 69 2.49 2.78 -7.87
C TYR A 69 3.15 3.20 -6.54
N THR A 70 4.45 3.51 -6.56
CA THR A 70 5.21 3.95 -5.37
C THR A 70 4.59 5.19 -4.75
N LYS A 71 4.36 6.24 -5.56
CA LYS A 71 3.82 7.51 -5.08
C LYS A 71 2.46 7.33 -4.44
N SER A 72 1.55 6.62 -5.10
CA SER A 72 0.22 6.32 -4.56
C SER A 72 0.30 5.52 -3.26
N GLY A 73 1.24 4.58 -3.15
CA GLY A 73 1.44 3.79 -1.94
C GLY A 73 1.87 4.62 -0.74
N ILE A 74 2.80 5.56 -0.96
CA ILE A 74 3.25 6.52 0.08
C ILE A 74 2.08 7.40 0.51
N THR A 75 1.37 8.00 -0.45
CA THR A 75 0.22 8.86 -0.16
C THR A 75 -0.86 8.13 0.64
N LEU A 76 -1.23 6.91 0.23
CA LEU A 76 -2.23 6.12 0.95
C LEU A 76 -1.78 5.72 2.34
N SER A 77 -0.49 5.42 2.53
CA SER A 77 0.07 5.11 3.85
C SER A 77 -0.02 6.30 4.80
N LEU A 78 0.28 7.50 4.30
CA LEU A 78 0.18 8.75 5.06
C LEU A 78 -1.27 9.10 5.41
N ILE A 79 -2.20 8.94 4.46
CA ILE A 79 -3.62 9.15 4.71
C ILE A 79 -4.14 8.16 5.76
N MET A 80 -3.81 6.88 5.61
CA MET A 80 -4.20 5.86 6.59
C MET A 80 -3.68 6.17 7.99
N ALA A 81 -2.41 6.58 8.11
CA ALA A 81 -1.84 7.01 9.38
C ALA A 81 -2.59 8.20 9.99
N SER A 82 -2.92 9.22 9.20
CA SER A 82 -3.71 10.36 9.65
C SER A 82 -5.11 9.95 10.14
N VAL A 83 -5.79 9.01 9.47
CA VAL A 83 -7.09 8.50 9.92
C VAL A 83 -6.97 7.74 11.23
N ILE A 84 -5.90 6.93 11.40
CA ILE A 84 -5.64 6.23 12.67
C ILE A 84 -5.38 7.23 13.80
N ASP A 85 -4.57 8.26 13.56
CA ASP A 85 -4.28 9.30 14.55
C ASP A 85 -5.54 10.09 14.93
N HIS A 86 -6.39 10.43 13.94
CA HIS A 86 -7.68 11.06 14.19
C HIS A 86 -8.62 10.16 14.98
N SER A 87 -8.69 8.87 14.66
CA SER A 87 -9.50 7.88 15.39
C SER A 87 -9.06 7.78 16.85
N TYR A 88 -7.74 7.73 17.08
CA TYR A 88 -7.18 7.71 18.42
C TYR A 88 -7.48 9.00 19.19
N ALA A 89 -7.27 10.17 18.58
CA ALA A 89 -7.58 11.46 19.19
C ALA A 89 -9.08 11.58 19.53
N TYR A 90 -9.95 11.12 18.64
CA TYR A 90 -11.40 11.11 18.86
C TYR A 90 -11.79 10.20 20.03
N ALA A 91 -11.17 9.01 20.15
CA ALA A 91 -11.43 8.09 21.24
C ALA A 91 -10.93 8.59 22.61
N GLN A 92 -9.88 9.41 22.63
CA GLN A 92 -9.29 9.96 23.86
C GLN A 92 -9.92 11.29 24.31
N ASN A 93 -10.61 12.01 23.41
CA ASN A 93 -11.25 13.26 23.75
C ASN A 93 -12.53 13.01 24.56
N ILE A 94 -12.39 13.08 25.89
CA ILE A 94 -13.50 13.04 26.86
C ILE A 94 -14.39 14.29 26.74
N GLU A 95 -13.84 15.40 26.23
CA GLU A 95 -14.59 16.64 25.95
C GLU A 95 -15.17 16.59 24.54
N THR A 96 -16.35 16.00 24.39
CA THR A 96 -17.13 16.14 23.17
C THR A 96 -18.35 17.00 23.46
N SER A 97 -18.36 18.20 22.87
CA SER A 97 -19.57 19.01 22.68
C SER A 97 -20.56 18.36 21.69
N HIS A 98 -20.29 17.13 21.25
CA HIS A 98 -21.11 16.37 20.33
C HIS A 98 -22.25 15.69 21.08
N ASN A 99 -23.44 15.72 20.48
CA ASN A 99 -24.53 14.87 20.93
C ASN A 99 -24.30 13.42 20.47
N ALA A 100 -25.17 12.51 20.90
CA ALA A 100 -25.07 11.09 20.52
C ALA A 100 -25.10 10.87 19.00
N LEU A 101 -25.88 11.66 18.26
CA LEU A 101 -25.99 11.53 16.80
C LEU A 101 -24.69 11.93 16.10
N ASP A 102 -24.12 13.08 16.47
CA ASP A 102 -22.86 13.56 15.92
C ASP A 102 -21.74 12.54 16.18
N SER A 103 -21.79 11.88 17.34
CA SER A 103 -20.82 10.85 17.71
C SER A 103 -20.92 9.57 16.87
N GLU A 104 -22.15 9.16 16.52
CA GLU A 104 -22.39 8.03 15.61
C GLU A 104 -21.94 8.36 14.19
N ILE A 105 -22.21 9.58 13.71
CA ILE A 105 -21.80 10.04 12.38
C ILE A 105 -20.27 9.99 12.24
N GLU A 106 -19.54 10.52 13.22
CA GLU A 106 -18.07 10.54 13.17
C GLU A 106 -17.49 9.11 13.24
N ARG A 107 -18.07 8.23 14.08
CA ARG A 107 -17.67 6.81 14.10
C ARG A 107 -17.89 6.12 12.76
N LEU A 108 -19.02 6.33 12.10
CA LEU A 108 -19.31 5.75 10.79
C LEU A 108 -18.33 6.28 9.72
N ARG A 109 -18.03 7.58 9.77
CA ARG A 109 -17.04 8.21 8.89
C ARG A 109 -15.66 7.56 9.06
N ILE A 110 -15.13 7.51 10.28
CA ILE A 110 -13.82 6.92 10.59
C ILE A 110 -13.76 5.45 10.14
N TYR A 111 -14.81 4.66 10.43
CA TYR A 111 -14.89 3.27 10.01
C TYR A 111 -14.80 3.11 8.49
N ASN A 112 -15.57 3.93 7.76
CA ASN A 112 -15.57 3.89 6.30
C ASN A 112 -14.22 4.34 5.70
N GLU A 113 -13.58 5.36 6.28
CA GLU A 113 -12.25 5.81 5.87
C GLU A 113 -11.21 4.70 6.10
N LEU A 114 -11.19 4.05 7.27
CA LEU A 114 -10.29 2.94 7.55
C LEU A 114 -10.47 1.77 6.56
N LEU A 115 -11.72 1.38 6.30
CA LEU A 115 -12.03 0.29 5.38
C LEU A 115 -11.61 0.63 3.95
N LEU A 116 -11.93 1.84 3.49
CA LEU A 116 -11.60 2.30 2.14
C LEU A 116 -10.08 2.38 1.94
N TYR A 117 -9.36 3.01 2.85
CA TYR A 117 -7.91 3.18 2.71
C TYR A 117 -7.15 1.87 2.88
N SER A 118 -7.63 0.95 3.72
CA SER A 118 -7.08 -0.41 3.81
C SER A 118 -7.17 -1.13 2.46
N ALA A 119 -8.35 -1.11 1.82
CA ALA A 119 -8.55 -1.74 0.51
C ALA A 119 -7.67 -1.11 -0.58
N ARG A 120 -7.57 0.23 -0.62
CA ARG A 120 -6.72 0.95 -1.58
C ARG A 120 -5.24 0.67 -1.36
N LEU A 121 -4.80 0.51 -0.11
CA LEU A 121 -3.41 0.20 0.21
C LEU A 121 -3.05 -1.22 -0.24
N ILE A 122 -3.93 -2.20 -0.02
CA ILE A 122 -3.77 -3.57 -0.54
C ILE A 122 -3.72 -3.57 -2.08
N GLU A 123 -4.64 -2.84 -2.73
CA GLU A 123 -4.68 -2.71 -4.18
C GLU A 123 -3.33 -2.20 -4.74
N VAL A 124 -2.77 -1.15 -4.12
CA VAL A 124 -1.48 -0.60 -4.54
C VAL A 124 -0.33 -1.58 -4.30
N VAL A 125 -0.32 -2.30 -3.18
CA VAL A 125 0.70 -3.34 -2.91
C VAL A 125 0.65 -4.43 -3.97
N VAL A 126 -0.54 -4.94 -4.30
CA VAL A 126 -0.72 -5.95 -5.35
C VAL A 126 -0.24 -5.41 -6.70
N LYS A 127 -0.61 -4.17 -7.06
CA LYS A 127 -0.16 -3.53 -8.29
C LYS A 127 1.36 -3.34 -8.35
N GLN A 128 2.00 -2.98 -7.23
CA GLN A 128 3.46 -2.90 -7.17
C GLN A 128 4.10 -4.26 -7.43
N LEU A 129 3.58 -5.34 -6.84
CA LEU A 129 4.07 -6.71 -7.07
C LEU A 129 3.87 -7.13 -8.53
N LEU A 130 2.66 -6.93 -9.07
CA LEU A 130 2.34 -7.30 -10.45
C LEU A 130 3.22 -6.58 -11.46
N TYR A 131 3.54 -5.29 -11.22
CA TYR A 131 4.46 -4.52 -12.07
C TYR A 131 5.88 -5.11 -12.09
N CYS A 132 6.30 -5.72 -10.99
CA CYS A 132 7.59 -6.41 -10.89
C CYS A 132 7.54 -7.85 -11.41
N THR A 133 6.38 -8.38 -11.80
CA THR A 133 6.27 -9.73 -12.37
C THR A 133 6.00 -9.67 -13.87
N GLN A 134 6.56 -10.64 -14.60
CA GLN A 134 6.23 -10.89 -15.99
C GLN A 134 5.55 -12.26 -16.09
N ILE A 135 4.45 -12.31 -16.84
CA ILE A 135 3.72 -13.52 -17.20
C ILE A 135 3.87 -13.68 -18.72
N PRO A 136 4.17 -14.89 -19.25
CA PRO A 136 4.34 -15.17 -20.68
C PRO A 136 3.16 -14.73 -21.55
#